data_AF-A0A1X0SFI2-F1
#
_entry.id   AF-A0A1X0SFI2-F1
#
_cell.length_a   1.000
_cell.length_b   1.000
_cell.length_c   1.000
_cell.angle_alpha   90.00
_cell.angle_beta   90.00
_cell.angle_gamma   90.00
#
_symmetry.space_group_name_H-M   'P 1'
#
loop_
_entity.id
_entity.type
_entity.pdbx_description
1 polymer ?
#
loop_
_entity_poly.entity_id
_entity_poly.type
_entity_poly.pdbx_seq_one_letter_code
_entity_poly.pdbx_strand_id
1 'polypeptide(L)'
;MQFLINLAGLHTDEPKETASSCEALKCIANSIYLKPDLKKCLDSEIISLHKLVLGDNPSQDTQFLVCRILFFMTVNRADLVTQLINDSIEKTLEKILTRNVSILKKQDKPLEQQTLINPVTVTSEALKLLFNLMLVDLRNQTDPQTTADRFKQCLVPIFHILYEIPPAEPQPMVPPHSQAIHALMQYPFSVIQEVWRSQTEWTNTLYNVLEEGVQITSNLFLNLLNKSVHALIPNGNPDDDALDHQYQQIDSILSPLLLVIRTLAEGNPALKECFAEKMLPSEE
;
A
#
# COMPACT_ATOMS: atom_id res chain seq x y z
N MET A 1 10.83 6.31 27.48
CA MET A 1 10.42 5.25 26.54
C MET A 1 9.95 4.00 27.26
N GLN A 2 10.77 3.39 28.13
CA GLN A 2 10.40 2.16 28.85
C GLN A 2 9.01 2.19 29.52
N PHE A 3 8.67 3.28 30.21
CA PHE A 3 7.33 3.45 30.80
C PHE A 3 6.19 3.31 29.78
N LEU A 4 6.34 3.89 28.58
CA LEU A 4 5.35 3.80 27.51
C LEU A 4 5.27 2.37 26.95
N ILE A 5 6.39 1.68 26.81
CA ILE A 5 6.42 0.28 26.35
C ILE A 5 5.66 -0.62 27.34
N ASN A 6 5.87 -0.41 28.65
CA ASN A 6 5.14 -1.12 29.70
C ASN A 6 3.63 -0.81 29.63
N LEU A 7 3.26 0.46 29.46
CA LEU A 7 1.86 0.88 29.37
C LEU A 7 1.18 0.38 28.08
N ALA A 8 1.94 0.23 27.00
CA ALA A 8 1.50 -0.39 25.75
C ALA A 8 1.33 -1.92 25.88
N GLY A 9 1.80 -2.54 26.98
CA GLY A 9 1.69 -3.97 27.20
C GLY A 9 2.62 -4.82 26.33
N LEU A 10 3.73 -4.28 25.83
CA LEU A 10 4.58 -4.98 24.86
C LEU A 10 5.52 -6.03 25.51
N HIS A 11 5.76 -5.97 26.82
CA HIS A 11 6.59 -6.94 27.56
C HIS A 11 5.92 -8.29 27.81
N THR A 12 4.68 -8.49 27.35
CA THR A 12 3.94 -9.73 27.56
C THR A 12 3.88 -10.55 26.28
N ASP A 13 3.90 -11.88 26.39
CA ASP A 13 3.79 -12.78 25.24
C ASP A 13 2.44 -12.68 24.51
N GLU A 14 1.41 -12.20 25.22
CA GLU A 14 0.04 -11.98 24.75
C GLU A 14 -0.38 -10.52 24.96
N PRO A 15 0.15 -9.57 24.15
CA PRO A 15 -0.19 -8.17 24.29
C PRO A 15 -1.67 -7.96 23.97
N LYS A 16 -2.38 -7.24 24.84
CA LYS A 16 -3.82 -6.98 24.71
C LYS A 16 -4.09 -5.49 24.55
N GLU A 17 -5.02 -5.18 23.67
CA GLU A 17 -5.50 -3.83 23.48
C GLU A 17 -6.29 -3.34 24.70
N THR A 18 -5.94 -2.14 25.18
CA THR A 18 -6.63 -1.37 26.21
C THR A 18 -6.64 0.10 25.82
N ALA A 19 -7.48 0.93 26.46
CA ALA A 19 -7.45 2.38 26.24
C ALA A 19 -6.06 2.98 26.55
N SER A 20 -5.43 2.52 27.64
CA SER A 20 -4.09 2.96 28.03
C SER A 20 -3.02 2.52 27.04
N SER A 21 -3.12 1.31 26.47
CA SER A 21 -2.14 0.83 25.49
C SER A 21 -2.23 1.63 24.19
N CYS A 22 -3.45 1.98 23.74
CA CYS A 22 -3.64 2.81 22.56
C CYS A 22 -3.01 4.20 22.71
N GLU A 23 -3.23 4.88 23.84
CA GLU A 23 -2.59 6.18 24.13
C GLU A 23 -1.07 6.07 24.27
N ALA A 24 -0.58 4.96 24.85
CA ALA A 24 0.85 4.68 24.90
C ALA A 24 1.44 4.51 23.49
N LEU A 25 0.78 3.80 22.58
CA LEU A 25 1.20 3.64 21.19
C LEU A 25 1.22 4.97 20.43
N LYS A 26 0.23 5.86 20.64
CA LYS A 26 0.26 7.24 20.09
C LYS A 26 1.51 7.99 20.55
N CYS A 27 1.79 7.94 21.85
CA CYS A 27 2.99 8.55 22.44
C CYS A 27 4.28 7.95 21.87
N ILE A 28 4.34 6.62 21.70
CA ILE A 28 5.49 5.91 21.12
C ILE A 28 5.71 6.36 19.68
N ALA A 29 4.68 6.30 18.83
CA ALA A 29 4.75 6.67 17.42
C ALA A 29 5.25 8.10 17.24
N ASN A 30 4.72 9.05 18.01
CA ASN A 30 5.17 10.44 18.00
C ASN A 30 6.61 10.59 18.51
N SER A 31 6.98 9.85 19.55
CA SER A 31 8.33 9.90 20.13
C SER A 31 9.40 9.43 19.15
N ILE A 32 9.19 8.30 18.47
CA ILE A 32 10.16 7.75 17.51
C ILE A 32 10.19 8.52 16.19
N TYR A 33 9.10 9.21 15.84
CA TYR A 33 9.07 10.15 14.72
C TYR A 33 9.94 11.39 15.02
N LEU A 34 9.77 12.00 16.20
CA LEU A 34 10.51 13.20 16.60
C LEU A 34 11.97 12.92 16.97
N LYS A 35 12.26 11.74 17.52
CA LYS A 35 13.59 11.31 17.95
C LYS A 35 13.88 9.90 17.45
N PRO A 36 14.43 9.75 16.23
CA PRO A 36 14.69 8.44 15.62
C PRO A 36 15.56 7.50 16.46
N ASP A 37 16.47 8.02 17.29
CA ASP A 37 17.29 7.21 18.19
C ASP A 37 16.47 6.38 19.20
N LEU A 38 15.25 6.82 19.52
CA LEU A 38 14.36 6.10 20.43
C LEU A 38 13.81 4.79 19.83
N LYS A 39 13.95 4.57 18.52
CA LYS A 39 13.57 3.31 17.86
C LYS A 39 14.28 2.12 18.48
N LYS A 40 15.55 2.27 18.86
CA LYS A 40 16.37 1.21 19.45
C LYS A 40 15.75 0.62 20.74
N CYS A 41 14.92 1.37 21.44
CA CYS A 41 14.23 0.88 22.64
C CYS A 41 13.10 -0.13 22.33
N LEU A 42 12.69 -0.25 21.06
CA LEU A 42 11.61 -1.13 20.61
C LEU A 42 12.12 -2.36 19.84
N ASP A 43 13.44 -2.49 19.66
CA ASP A 43 14.02 -3.60 18.88
C ASP A 43 13.59 -4.97 19.44
N SER A 44 13.55 -5.12 20.77
CA SER A 44 13.05 -6.34 21.44
C SER A 44 11.53 -6.52 21.37
N GLU A 45 10.79 -5.47 21.02
CA GLU A 45 9.33 -5.41 21.12
C GLU A 45 8.62 -5.58 19.78
N ILE A 46 9.37 -5.75 18.68
CA ILE A 46 8.81 -5.76 17.33
C ILE A 46 7.81 -6.90 17.11
N ILE A 47 8.08 -8.07 17.70
CA ILE A 47 7.19 -9.22 17.65
C ILE A 47 5.95 -8.99 18.52
N SER A 48 6.09 -8.36 19.68
CA SER A 48 4.94 -7.99 20.52
C SER A 48 4.02 -6.99 19.81
N LEU A 49 4.59 -6.00 19.11
CA LEU A 49 3.82 -5.09 18.25
C LEU A 49 3.06 -5.86 17.17
N HIS A 50 3.72 -6.79 16.49
CA HIS A 50 3.07 -7.66 15.50
C HIS A 50 1.93 -8.49 16.10
N LYS A 51 2.16 -9.14 17.24
CA LYS A 51 1.17 -9.94 17.96
C LYS A 51 -0.06 -9.14 18.39
N LEU A 52 0.12 -7.86 18.75
CA LEU A 52 -0.99 -6.99 19.16
C LEU A 52 -2.04 -6.79 18.05
N VAL A 53 -1.62 -6.77 16.78
CA VAL A 53 -2.53 -6.70 15.61
C VAL A 53 -2.93 -8.07 15.06
N LEU A 54 -2.26 -9.14 15.46
CA LEU A 54 -2.69 -10.50 15.16
C LEU A 54 -3.91 -10.93 15.99
N GLY A 55 -4.10 -10.32 17.16
CA GLY A 55 -5.15 -10.66 18.13
C GLY A 55 -6.60 -10.65 17.58
N ASP A 56 -7.54 -10.99 18.46
CA ASP A 56 -8.96 -11.06 18.12
C ASP A 56 -9.52 -9.67 17.89
N ASN A 57 -9.70 -9.32 16.61
CA ASN A 57 -10.36 -8.08 16.16
C ASN A 57 -9.75 -6.78 16.72
N PRO A 58 -8.46 -6.47 16.44
CA PRO A 58 -7.87 -5.22 16.89
C PRO A 58 -8.66 -4.01 16.36
N SER A 59 -8.74 -2.94 17.15
CA SER A 59 -9.38 -1.70 16.70
C SER A 59 -8.62 -1.06 15.53
N GLN A 60 -9.28 -0.13 14.84
CA GLN A 60 -8.63 0.65 13.78
C GLN A 60 -7.48 1.51 14.32
N ASP A 61 -7.60 2.03 15.54
CA ASP A 61 -6.53 2.78 16.20
C ASP A 61 -5.29 1.90 16.38
N THR A 62 -5.47 0.69 16.94
CA THR A 62 -4.36 -0.25 17.14
C THR A 62 -3.73 -0.69 15.81
N GLN A 63 -4.55 -1.02 14.80
CA GLN A 63 -4.05 -1.37 13.46
C GLN A 63 -3.23 -0.23 12.85
N PHE A 64 -3.75 1.00 12.86
CA PHE A 64 -3.07 2.18 12.34
C PHE A 64 -1.75 2.45 13.05
N LEU A 65 -1.77 2.50 14.39
CA LEU A 65 -0.61 2.85 15.19
C LEU A 65 0.49 1.81 15.08
N VAL A 66 0.13 0.52 15.13
CA VAL A 66 1.11 -0.56 14.98
C VAL A 66 1.70 -0.58 13.57
N CYS A 67 0.89 -0.47 12.51
CA CYS A 67 1.43 -0.39 11.14
C CYS A 67 2.41 0.77 11.00
N ARG A 68 2.07 1.94 11.55
CA ARG A 68 2.93 3.12 11.54
C ARG A 68 4.23 2.94 12.33
N ILE A 69 4.16 2.36 13.52
CA ILE A 69 5.35 2.08 14.35
C ILE A 69 6.23 1.05 13.63
N LEU A 70 5.66 -0.06 13.15
CA LEU A 70 6.41 -1.08 12.40
C LEU A 70 7.04 -0.49 11.13
N PHE A 71 6.35 0.40 10.41
CA PHE A 71 6.94 1.11 9.28
C PHE A 71 8.15 1.91 9.71
N PHE A 72 8.04 2.74 10.76
CA PHE A 72 9.19 3.50 11.27
C PHE A 72 10.35 2.63 11.73
N MET A 73 10.07 1.47 12.33
CA MET A 73 11.07 0.53 12.81
C MET A 73 11.78 -0.20 11.66
N THR A 74 11.11 -0.43 10.54
CA THR A 74 11.63 -1.23 9.41
C THR A 74 12.34 -0.41 8.34
N VAL A 75 12.21 0.91 8.35
CA VAL A 75 12.99 1.79 7.45
C VAL A 75 14.49 1.59 7.70
N ASN A 76 15.21 1.12 6.69
CA ASN A 76 16.64 0.82 6.71
C ASN A 76 17.08 -0.23 7.75
N ARG A 77 16.19 -1.16 8.13
CA ARG A 77 16.45 -2.22 9.12
C ARG A 77 16.11 -3.61 8.59
N ALA A 78 16.99 -4.16 7.77
CA ALA A 78 16.83 -5.48 7.16
C ALA A 78 16.65 -6.61 8.19
N ASP A 79 17.37 -6.52 9.31
CA ASP A 79 17.29 -7.46 10.43
C ASP A 79 15.86 -7.57 11.00
N LEU A 80 15.22 -6.42 11.23
CA LEU A 80 13.86 -6.34 11.75
C LEU A 80 12.82 -6.77 10.70
N VAL A 81 13.06 -6.48 9.42
CA VAL A 81 12.21 -6.95 8.31
C VAL A 81 12.25 -8.47 8.22
N THR A 82 13.43 -9.09 8.24
CA THR A 82 13.58 -10.55 8.25
C THR A 82 12.89 -11.17 9.46
N GLN A 83 13.00 -10.55 10.64
CA GLN A 83 12.33 -11.02 11.84
C GLN A 83 10.79 -11.03 11.70
N LEU A 84 10.20 -9.94 11.19
CA LEU A 84 8.76 -9.85 10.95
C LEU A 84 8.27 -10.85 9.87
N ILE A 85 9.04 -11.00 8.80
CA ILE A 85 8.75 -11.95 7.72
C ILE A 85 8.77 -13.40 8.24
N ASN A 86 9.72 -13.74 9.12
CA ASN A 86 9.78 -15.05 9.76
C ASN A 86 8.59 -15.28 10.71
N ASP A 87 8.04 -14.21 11.27
CA ASP A 87 6.86 -14.27 12.14
C ASP A 87 5.53 -14.20 11.36
N SER A 88 5.54 -14.31 10.03
CA SER A 88 4.36 -14.32 9.16
C SER A 88 3.58 -12.99 9.09
N ILE A 89 4.27 -11.84 9.11
CA ILE A 89 3.65 -10.50 8.98
C ILE A 89 2.78 -10.35 7.72
N GLU A 90 3.03 -11.11 6.66
CA GLU A 90 2.24 -11.07 5.41
C GLU A 90 0.77 -11.42 5.66
N LYS A 91 0.48 -12.39 6.54
CA LYS A 91 -0.89 -12.79 6.88
C LYS A 91 -1.62 -11.71 7.67
N THR A 92 -0.89 -11.00 8.52
CA THR A 92 -1.42 -9.88 9.30
C THR A 92 -1.78 -8.71 8.39
N LEU A 93 -0.90 -8.37 7.45
CA LEU A 93 -1.16 -7.32 6.47
C LEU A 93 -2.34 -7.69 5.57
N GLU A 94 -2.39 -8.93 5.08
CA GLU A 94 -3.53 -9.44 4.30
C GLU A 94 -4.85 -9.27 5.07
N LYS A 95 -4.89 -9.68 6.34
CA LYS A 95 -6.08 -9.56 7.22
C LYS A 95 -6.50 -8.10 7.43
N ILE A 96 -5.54 -7.22 7.72
CA ILE A 96 -5.79 -5.78 7.94
C ILE A 96 -6.34 -5.15 6.66
N LEU A 97 -5.67 -5.38 5.52
CA LEU A 97 -6.07 -4.83 4.22
C LEU A 97 -7.46 -5.33 3.82
N THR A 98 -7.66 -6.65 3.85
CA THR A 98 -8.96 -7.27 3.48
C THR A 98 -10.11 -6.71 4.31
N ARG A 99 -9.92 -6.59 5.63
CA ARG A 99 -10.95 -6.04 6.52
C ARG A 99 -11.28 -4.58 6.19
N ASN A 100 -10.28 -3.71 6.09
CA ASN A 100 -10.53 -2.28 5.91
C ASN A 100 -11.00 -1.97 4.48
N VAL A 101 -10.49 -2.65 3.46
CA VAL A 101 -10.99 -2.54 2.09
C VAL A 101 -12.43 -3.03 1.98
N SER A 102 -12.81 -4.10 2.68
CA SER A 102 -14.21 -4.55 2.73
C SER A 102 -15.16 -3.52 3.36
N ILE A 103 -14.67 -2.71 4.31
CA ILE A 103 -15.46 -1.60 4.87
C ILE A 103 -15.60 -0.48 3.84
N LEU A 104 -14.50 -0.11 3.15
CA LEU A 104 -14.51 0.92 2.11
C LEU A 104 -15.44 0.57 0.95
N LYS A 105 -15.45 -0.69 0.50
CA LYS A 105 -16.35 -1.18 -0.57
C LYS A 105 -17.84 -1.00 -0.27
N LYS A 106 -18.22 -1.06 1.01
CA LYS A 106 -19.62 -0.98 1.45
C LYS A 106 -20.11 0.45 1.66
N GLN A 107 -19.25 1.44 1.46
CA GLN A 107 -19.58 2.82 1.72
C GLN A 107 -20.05 3.50 0.43
N ASP A 108 -21.34 3.82 0.37
CA ASP A 108 -21.96 4.54 -0.75
C ASP A 108 -21.56 6.03 -0.81
N LYS A 109 -20.89 6.55 0.23
CA LYS A 109 -20.45 7.95 0.30
C LYS A 109 -18.98 8.00 0.73
N PRO A 110 -18.21 9.00 0.26
CA PRO A 110 -16.88 9.26 0.78
C PRO A 110 -16.96 9.35 2.30
N LEU A 111 -16.08 8.64 3.02
CA LEU A 111 -15.97 8.76 4.48
C LEU A 111 -15.96 10.23 4.84
N GLU A 112 -17.01 10.70 5.50
CA GLU A 112 -16.93 11.96 6.22
C GLU A 112 -15.74 11.78 7.17
N GLN A 113 -14.73 12.65 7.05
CA GLN A 113 -13.47 12.62 7.79
C GLN A 113 -13.68 12.90 9.29
N GLN A 114 -14.77 12.42 9.88
CA GLN A 114 -15.18 12.69 11.26
C GLN A 114 -14.15 12.16 12.27
N THR A 115 -13.35 11.17 11.90
CA THR A 115 -12.24 10.64 12.71
C THR A 115 -10.92 10.63 11.96
N LEU A 116 -9.84 11.04 12.64
CA LEU A 116 -8.47 11.05 12.12
C LEU A 116 -7.99 9.64 11.71
N ILE A 117 -8.41 8.62 12.47
CA ILE A 117 -8.17 7.21 12.16
C ILE A 117 -9.48 6.63 11.60
N ASN A 118 -9.41 6.08 10.40
CA ASN A 118 -10.54 5.54 9.65
C ASN A 118 -10.03 4.46 8.66
N PRO A 119 -10.91 3.72 7.96
CA PRO A 119 -10.47 2.64 7.07
C PRO A 119 -9.47 3.07 5.98
N VAL A 120 -9.57 4.30 5.45
CA VAL A 120 -8.61 4.83 4.46
C VAL A 120 -7.24 4.98 5.06
N THR A 121 -7.13 5.60 6.25
CA THR A 121 -5.83 5.84 6.88
C THR A 121 -5.18 4.55 7.40
N VAL A 122 -5.98 3.60 7.92
CA VAL A 122 -5.49 2.26 8.28
C VAL A 122 -4.94 1.53 7.05
N THR A 123 -5.71 1.49 5.97
CA THR A 123 -5.30 0.85 4.70
C THR A 123 -4.01 1.48 4.16
N SER A 124 -3.91 2.81 4.22
CA SER A 124 -2.72 3.57 3.81
C SER A 124 -1.48 3.19 4.60
N GLU A 125 -1.55 3.13 5.93
CA GLU A 125 -0.39 2.73 6.76
C GLU A 125 -0.01 1.25 6.55
N ALA A 126 -0.98 0.37 6.37
CA ALA A 126 -0.71 -1.04 6.05
C ALA A 126 -0.02 -1.21 4.69
N LEU A 127 -0.45 -0.46 3.65
CA LEU A 127 0.19 -0.47 2.33
C LEU A 127 1.59 0.13 2.34
N LYS A 128 1.84 1.19 3.13
CA LYS A 128 3.19 1.74 3.34
C LYS A 128 4.12 0.72 4.00
N LEU A 129 3.63 0.03 5.03
CA LEU A 129 4.38 -1.04 5.68
C LEU A 129 4.67 -2.16 4.68
N LEU A 130 3.66 -2.64 3.95
CA LEU A 130 3.83 -3.65 2.90
C LEU A 130 4.90 -3.26 1.89
N PHE A 131 4.81 -2.06 1.31
CA PHE A 131 5.80 -1.52 0.39
C PHE A 131 7.20 -1.54 1.00
N ASN A 132 7.36 -1.04 2.23
CA ASN A 132 8.67 -0.97 2.87
C ASN A 132 9.25 -2.37 3.17
N LEU A 133 8.43 -3.31 3.64
CA LEU A 133 8.85 -4.69 3.90
C LEU A 133 9.35 -5.34 2.60
N MET A 134 8.57 -5.23 1.52
CA MET A 134 8.95 -5.79 0.22
C MET A 134 10.21 -5.13 -0.33
N LEU A 135 10.30 -3.79 -0.29
CA LEU A 135 11.45 -3.04 -0.79
C LEU A 135 12.74 -3.40 -0.04
N VAL A 136 12.67 -3.52 1.28
CA VAL A 136 13.83 -3.86 2.11
C VAL A 136 14.22 -5.32 1.91
N ASP A 137 13.26 -6.26 1.91
CA ASP A 137 13.55 -7.68 1.69
C ASP A 137 14.15 -7.91 0.29
N LEU A 138 13.57 -7.32 -0.75
CA LEU A 138 14.05 -7.42 -2.14
C LEU A 138 15.52 -6.99 -2.31
N ARG A 139 15.95 -5.95 -1.60
CA ARG A 139 17.35 -5.49 -1.61
C ARG A 139 18.34 -6.48 -0.99
N ASN A 140 17.83 -7.41 -0.17
CA ASN A 140 18.62 -8.43 0.52
C ASN A 140 18.46 -9.84 -0.08
N GLN A 141 17.48 -10.04 -0.98
CA GLN A 141 17.27 -11.30 -1.69
C GLN A 141 18.06 -11.33 -3.01
N THR A 142 18.38 -12.55 -3.45
CA THR A 142 18.97 -12.78 -4.78
C THR A 142 17.92 -12.99 -5.86
N ASP A 143 16.73 -13.45 -5.48
CA ASP A 143 15.59 -13.68 -6.36
C ASP A 143 14.39 -12.81 -5.95
N PRO A 144 14.03 -11.79 -6.76
CA PRO A 144 12.87 -10.93 -6.54
C PRO A 144 11.53 -11.66 -6.43
N GLN A 145 11.40 -12.82 -7.07
CA GLN A 145 10.16 -13.58 -7.11
C GLN A 145 9.78 -14.10 -5.71
N THR A 146 10.77 -14.48 -4.89
CA THR A 146 10.56 -15.04 -3.55
C THR A 146 9.83 -14.07 -2.61
N THR A 147 10.22 -12.79 -2.61
CA THR A 147 9.56 -11.76 -1.79
C THR A 147 8.13 -11.54 -2.26
N ALA A 148 7.92 -11.39 -3.58
CA ALA A 148 6.60 -11.16 -4.15
C ALA A 148 5.64 -12.32 -3.89
N ASP A 149 6.10 -13.57 -4.02
CA ASP A 149 5.30 -14.76 -3.75
C ASP A 149 4.83 -14.85 -2.30
N ARG A 150 5.66 -14.39 -1.35
CA ARG A 150 5.31 -14.37 0.06
C ARG A 150 4.15 -13.41 0.34
N PHE A 151 4.19 -12.21 -0.25
CA PHE A 151 3.17 -11.18 -0.04
C PHE A 151 2.03 -11.23 -1.06
N LYS A 152 1.94 -12.26 -1.90
CA LYS A 152 1.01 -12.27 -3.04
C LYS A 152 -0.47 -12.16 -2.64
N GLN A 153 -0.86 -12.65 -1.47
CA GLN A 153 -2.25 -12.52 -1.00
C GLN A 153 -2.66 -11.07 -0.71
N CYS A 154 -1.70 -10.17 -0.45
CA CYS A 154 -1.98 -8.74 -0.34
C CYS A 154 -2.38 -8.09 -1.67
N LEU A 155 -2.18 -8.75 -2.82
CA LEU A 155 -2.65 -8.24 -4.12
C LEU A 155 -4.18 -8.23 -4.23
N VAL A 156 -4.89 -9.15 -3.58
CA VAL A 156 -6.36 -9.21 -3.64
C VAL A 156 -7.01 -7.91 -3.15
N PRO A 157 -6.72 -7.41 -1.92
CA PRO A 157 -7.24 -6.12 -1.49
C PRO A 157 -6.71 -4.94 -2.31
N ILE A 158 -5.49 -5.01 -2.88
CA ILE A 158 -4.98 -3.99 -3.80
C ILE A 158 -5.85 -3.90 -5.06
N PHE A 159 -6.22 -5.05 -5.65
CA PHE A 159 -7.11 -5.08 -6.81
C PHE A 159 -8.48 -4.48 -6.49
N HIS A 160 -9.07 -4.82 -5.35
CA HIS A 160 -10.32 -4.21 -4.92
C HIS A 160 -10.22 -2.68 -4.74
N ILE A 161 -9.10 -2.16 -4.23
CA ILE A 161 -8.87 -0.70 -4.18
C ILE A 161 -8.88 -0.09 -5.57
N LEU A 162 -8.15 -0.69 -6.52
CA LEU A 162 -7.98 -0.11 -7.85
C LEU A 162 -9.24 -0.21 -8.71
N TYR A 163 -10.02 -1.28 -8.60
CA TYR A 163 -11.14 -1.56 -9.50
C TYR A 163 -12.53 -1.23 -8.92
N GLU A 164 -12.70 -1.22 -7.60
CA GLU A 164 -14.03 -1.08 -6.98
C GLU A 164 -14.19 0.17 -6.11
N ILE A 165 -13.09 0.70 -5.56
CA ILE A 165 -13.15 1.94 -4.76
C ILE A 165 -12.98 3.13 -5.71
N PRO A 166 -13.95 4.05 -5.79
CA PRO A 166 -13.83 5.23 -6.63
C PRO A 166 -12.62 6.08 -6.20
N PRO A 167 -11.75 6.51 -7.13
CA PRO A 167 -10.65 7.42 -6.80
C PRO A 167 -11.19 8.80 -6.44
N ALA A 168 -10.38 9.57 -5.70
CA ALA A 168 -10.71 10.95 -5.39
C ALA A 168 -10.63 11.83 -6.66
N GLU A 169 -11.48 12.85 -6.72
CA GLU A 169 -11.46 13.87 -7.78
C GLU A 169 -11.05 15.22 -7.19
N PRO A 170 -10.32 16.07 -7.94
CA PRO A 170 -9.82 15.84 -9.30
C PRO A 170 -8.51 15.03 -9.36
N GLN A 171 -7.86 14.77 -8.21
CA GLN A 171 -6.57 14.09 -8.15
C GLN A 171 -6.73 12.65 -7.63
N PRO A 172 -6.66 11.62 -8.49
CA PRO A 172 -6.95 10.25 -8.10
C PRO A 172 -5.81 9.59 -7.32
N MET A 173 -4.58 10.09 -7.46
CA MET A 173 -3.38 9.55 -6.80
C MET A 173 -3.20 10.09 -5.38
N VAL A 174 -4.22 9.87 -4.56
CA VAL A 174 -4.21 10.10 -3.11
C VAL A 174 -4.51 8.78 -2.38
N PRO A 175 -4.27 8.67 -1.07
CA PRO A 175 -4.63 7.47 -0.33
C PRO A 175 -6.13 7.15 -0.45
N PRO A 176 -6.52 5.86 -0.62
CA PRO A 176 -5.66 4.68 -0.60
C PRO A 176 -5.01 4.33 -1.95
N HIS A 177 -5.48 4.88 -3.08
CA HIS A 177 -5.04 4.53 -4.43
C HIS A 177 -3.54 4.75 -4.65
N SER A 178 -2.98 5.88 -4.20
CA SER A 178 -1.54 6.11 -4.36
C SER A 178 -0.71 5.04 -3.66
N GLN A 179 -1.06 4.68 -2.43
CA GLN A 179 -0.35 3.63 -1.68
C GLN A 179 -0.55 2.23 -2.28
N ALA A 180 -1.71 1.98 -2.88
CA ALA A 180 -1.97 0.73 -3.59
C ALA A 180 -1.07 0.60 -4.83
N ILE A 181 -0.87 1.69 -5.58
CA ILE A 181 0.07 1.74 -6.70
C ILE A 181 1.52 1.57 -6.23
N HIS A 182 1.92 2.24 -5.14
CA HIS A 182 3.25 2.05 -4.54
C HIS A 182 3.50 0.60 -4.12
N ALA A 183 2.52 -0.07 -3.52
CA ALA A 183 2.66 -1.49 -3.20
C ALA A 183 2.70 -2.35 -4.47
N LEU A 184 1.83 -2.09 -5.44
CA LEU A 184 1.73 -2.86 -6.68
C LEU A 184 3.02 -2.83 -7.50
N MET A 185 3.76 -1.71 -7.53
CA MET A 185 5.04 -1.63 -8.24
C MET A 185 6.14 -2.57 -7.70
N GLN A 186 5.95 -3.17 -6.52
CA GLN A 186 6.88 -4.15 -5.96
C GLN A 186 6.65 -5.58 -6.48
N TYR A 187 5.55 -5.84 -7.18
CA TYR A 187 5.22 -7.17 -7.68
C TYR A 187 5.63 -7.34 -9.16
N PRO A 188 6.33 -8.42 -9.52
CA PRO A 188 6.54 -8.77 -10.91
C PRO A 188 5.22 -9.22 -11.56
N PHE A 189 5.12 -9.06 -12.88
CA PHE A 189 3.91 -9.38 -13.61
C PHE A 189 3.45 -10.84 -13.44
N SER A 190 4.36 -11.80 -13.35
CA SER A 190 4.07 -13.21 -13.13
C SER A 190 3.17 -13.43 -11.91
N VAL A 191 3.51 -12.80 -10.78
CA VAL A 191 2.75 -12.90 -9.52
C VAL A 191 1.42 -12.16 -9.62
N ILE A 192 1.42 -10.97 -10.21
CA ILE A 192 0.19 -10.20 -10.45
C ILE A 192 -0.80 -11.04 -11.26
N GLN A 193 -0.33 -11.67 -12.35
CA GLN A 193 -1.14 -12.50 -13.22
C GLN A 193 -1.62 -13.78 -12.53
N GLU A 194 -0.78 -14.44 -11.73
CA GLU A 194 -1.15 -15.62 -10.95
C GLU A 194 -2.33 -15.31 -10.02
N VAL A 195 -2.20 -14.27 -9.21
CA VAL A 195 -3.25 -13.89 -8.25
C VAL A 195 -4.49 -13.40 -8.98
N TRP A 196 -4.34 -12.59 -10.04
CA TRP A 196 -5.48 -12.14 -10.84
C TRP A 196 -6.31 -13.31 -11.37
N ARG A 197 -5.64 -14.33 -11.94
CA ARG A 197 -6.30 -15.54 -12.46
C ARG A 197 -6.94 -16.40 -11.37
N SER A 198 -6.47 -16.30 -10.13
CA SER A 198 -7.07 -17.03 -9.02
C SER A 198 -8.38 -16.40 -8.53
N GLN A 199 -8.67 -15.15 -8.88
CA GLN A 199 -9.87 -14.41 -8.47
C GLN A 199 -11.04 -14.57 -9.46
N THR A 200 -11.28 -15.76 -9.99
CA THR A 200 -12.22 -16.00 -11.11
C THR A 200 -13.64 -15.50 -10.83
N GLU A 201 -14.18 -15.76 -9.63
CA GLU A 201 -15.52 -15.30 -9.24
C GLU A 201 -15.63 -13.78 -9.31
N TRP A 202 -14.62 -13.07 -8.81
CA TRP A 202 -14.59 -11.62 -8.82
C TRP A 202 -14.32 -11.04 -10.22
N THR A 203 -13.35 -11.58 -10.96
CA THR A 203 -13.03 -11.08 -12.31
C THR A 203 -14.20 -11.23 -13.28
N ASN A 204 -15.02 -12.27 -13.12
CA ASN A 204 -16.24 -12.48 -13.92
C ASN A 204 -17.31 -11.41 -13.67
N THR A 205 -17.22 -10.64 -12.57
CA THR A 205 -18.09 -9.49 -12.33
C THR A 205 -17.62 -8.24 -13.08
N LEU A 206 -16.35 -8.19 -13.51
CA LEU A 206 -15.75 -7.07 -14.23
C LEU A 206 -15.88 -7.23 -15.75
N TYR A 207 -15.65 -8.43 -16.28
CA TYR A 207 -15.69 -8.73 -17.72
C TYR A 207 -16.09 -10.18 -17.99
N ASN A 208 -16.60 -10.44 -19.19
CA ASN A 208 -17.00 -11.79 -19.61
C ASN A 208 -15.94 -12.50 -20.46
N VAL A 209 -15.13 -11.73 -21.20
CA VAL A 209 -14.07 -12.26 -22.07
C VAL A 209 -12.73 -11.57 -21.81
N LEU A 210 -11.62 -12.23 -22.14
CA LEU A 210 -10.27 -11.77 -21.80
C LEU A 210 -9.92 -10.43 -22.47
N GLU A 211 -10.39 -10.22 -23.70
CA GLU A 211 -10.19 -8.97 -24.45
C GLU A 211 -10.83 -7.78 -23.73
N GLU A 212 -12.03 -7.95 -23.18
CA GLU A 212 -12.69 -6.93 -22.35
C GLU A 212 -11.85 -6.63 -21.10
N GLY A 213 -11.31 -7.67 -20.45
CA GLY A 213 -10.42 -7.51 -19.29
C GLY A 213 -9.18 -6.67 -19.60
N VAL A 214 -8.53 -6.91 -20.74
CA VAL A 214 -7.38 -6.11 -21.21
C VAL A 214 -7.79 -4.65 -21.42
N GLN A 215 -8.96 -4.39 -22.01
CA GLN A 215 -9.46 -3.04 -22.20
C GLN A 215 -9.78 -2.33 -20.88
N ILE A 216 -10.44 -3.00 -19.93
CA ILE A 216 -10.76 -2.45 -18.62
C ILE A 216 -9.47 -2.10 -17.87
N THR A 217 -8.50 -3.02 -17.82
CA THR A 217 -7.22 -2.78 -17.15
C THR A 217 -6.47 -1.62 -17.80
N SER A 218 -6.36 -1.57 -19.14
CA SER A 218 -5.66 -0.46 -19.81
C SER A 218 -6.35 0.88 -19.56
N ASN A 219 -7.68 0.93 -19.65
CA ASN A 219 -8.47 2.13 -19.37
C ASN A 219 -8.30 2.60 -17.93
N LEU A 220 -8.29 1.69 -16.96
CA LEU A 220 -8.11 2.03 -15.55
C LEU A 220 -6.81 2.81 -15.33
N PHE A 221 -5.68 2.23 -15.75
CA PHE A 221 -4.36 2.84 -15.51
C PHE A 221 -4.16 4.12 -16.32
N LEU A 222 -4.65 4.18 -17.56
CA LEU A 222 -4.58 5.40 -18.38
C LEU A 222 -5.48 6.51 -17.85
N ASN A 223 -6.67 6.19 -17.35
CA ASN A 223 -7.54 7.19 -16.72
C ASN A 223 -6.91 7.76 -15.44
N LEU A 224 -6.31 6.90 -14.61
CA LEU A 224 -5.56 7.34 -13.44
C LEU A 224 -4.39 8.25 -13.84
N LEU A 225 -3.63 7.87 -14.87
CA LEU A 225 -2.50 8.65 -15.36
C LEU A 225 -2.96 10.00 -15.90
N ASN A 226 -3.94 10.01 -16.80
CA ASN A 226 -4.43 11.22 -17.45
C ASN A 226 -4.98 12.23 -16.44
N LYS A 227 -5.83 11.79 -15.50
CA LYS A 227 -6.35 12.65 -14.44
C LYS A 227 -5.25 13.17 -13.52
N SER A 228 -4.24 12.35 -13.20
CA SER A 228 -3.11 12.77 -12.37
C SER A 228 -2.24 13.81 -13.07
N VAL A 229 -1.94 13.60 -14.36
CA VAL A 229 -1.20 14.57 -15.18
C VAL A 229 -1.96 15.89 -15.28
N HIS A 230 -3.26 15.86 -15.56
CA HIS A 230 -4.07 17.08 -15.59
C HIS A 230 -4.15 17.81 -14.25
N ALA A 231 -4.21 17.08 -13.13
CA ALA A 231 -4.24 17.68 -11.81
C ALA A 231 -2.88 18.30 -11.41
N LEU A 232 -1.77 17.66 -11.80
CA LEU A 232 -0.42 18.06 -11.38
C LEU A 232 0.28 19.01 -12.36
N ILE A 233 -0.06 18.92 -13.65
CA ILE A 233 0.51 19.70 -14.75
C ILE A 233 -0.66 20.34 -15.53
N PRO A 234 -1.40 21.28 -14.91
CA PRO A 234 -2.63 21.82 -15.49
C PRO A 234 -2.40 22.57 -16.81
N ASN A 235 -1.22 23.17 -16.97
CA ASN A 235 -0.84 23.89 -18.19
C ASN A 235 -0.37 22.97 -19.32
N GLY A 236 -0.23 21.66 -19.06
CA GLY A 236 0.27 20.68 -20.03
C GLY A 236 1.75 20.82 -20.39
N ASN A 237 2.45 21.84 -19.87
CA ASN A 237 3.88 22.02 -20.05
C ASN A 237 4.63 21.45 -18.83
N PRO A 238 5.30 20.28 -18.96
CA PRO A 238 6.10 19.73 -17.87
C PRO A 238 7.34 20.58 -17.59
N ASP A 239 7.86 21.34 -18.56
CA ASP A 239 9.07 22.17 -18.44
C ASP A 239 8.74 23.62 -18.02
N ASP A 240 7.60 23.84 -17.38
CA ASP A 240 7.23 25.16 -16.85
C ASP A 240 8.10 25.48 -15.62
N ASP A 241 8.86 26.58 -15.66
CA ASP A 241 9.71 27.04 -14.56
C ASP A 241 8.93 27.20 -13.23
N ALA A 242 7.61 27.37 -13.29
CA ALA A 242 6.73 27.39 -12.11
C ALA A 242 6.63 26.03 -11.39
N LEU A 243 7.02 24.92 -12.04
CA LEU A 243 6.97 23.55 -11.52
C LEU A 243 8.30 23.10 -10.87
N ASP A 244 9.35 23.94 -10.89
CA ASP A 244 10.69 23.62 -10.33
C ASP A 244 10.64 23.08 -8.89
N HIS A 245 9.74 23.61 -8.06
CA HIS A 245 9.57 23.17 -6.68
C HIS A 245 8.57 22.01 -6.51
N GLN A 246 7.85 21.65 -7.57
CA GLN A 246 6.82 20.61 -7.59
C GLN A 246 7.26 19.32 -8.28
N TYR A 247 8.36 19.32 -9.04
CA TYR A 247 8.87 18.10 -9.71
C TYR A 247 9.03 16.91 -8.78
N GLN A 248 9.55 17.11 -7.56
CA GLN A 248 9.68 16.02 -6.59
C GLN A 248 8.32 15.40 -6.22
N GLN A 249 7.28 16.24 -6.11
CA GLN A 249 5.93 15.78 -5.84
C GLN A 249 5.33 15.08 -7.07
N ILE A 250 5.52 15.64 -8.27
CA ILE A 250 5.09 15.05 -9.54
C ILE A 250 5.71 13.66 -9.71
N ASP A 251 7.03 13.55 -9.56
CA ASP A 251 7.76 12.29 -9.68
C ASP A 251 7.29 11.26 -8.65
N SER A 252 7.10 11.69 -7.39
CA SER A 252 6.64 10.81 -6.32
C SER A 252 5.24 10.21 -6.59
N ILE A 253 4.43 10.88 -7.41
CA ILE A 253 3.07 10.47 -7.75
C ILE A 253 3.04 9.69 -9.07
N LEU A 254 3.67 10.21 -10.13
CA LEU A 254 3.58 9.65 -11.48
C LEU A 254 4.54 8.48 -11.70
N SER A 255 5.75 8.51 -11.13
CA SER A 255 6.76 7.46 -11.37
C SER A 255 6.28 6.07 -10.94
N PRO A 256 5.69 5.87 -9.74
CA PRO A 256 5.15 4.58 -9.35
C PRO A 256 4.09 4.05 -10.32
N LEU A 257 3.19 4.93 -10.78
CA LEU A 257 2.13 4.59 -11.73
C LEU A 257 2.70 4.16 -13.09
N LEU A 258 3.66 4.92 -13.61
CA LEU A 258 4.35 4.60 -14.86
C LEU A 258 5.13 3.29 -14.77
N LEU A 259 5.77 3.01 -13.63
CA LEU A 259 6.45 1.73 -13.38
C LEU A 259 5.46 0.56 -13.38
N VAL A 260 4.28 0.71 -12.77
CA VAL A 260 3.23 -0.32 -12.86
C VAL A 260 2.77 -0.52 -14.29
N ILE A 261 2.46 0.55 -15.03
CA ILE A 261 2.06 0.48 -16.45
C ILE A 261 3.11 -0.26 -17.27
N ARG A 262 4.39 0.07 -17.07
CA ARG A 262 5.52 -0.60 -17.71
C ARG A 262 5.55 -2.10 -17.38
N THR A 263 5.47 -2.47 -16.10
CA THR A 263 5.45 -3.88 -15.68
C THR A 263 4.31 -4.66 -16.33
N LEU A 264 3.11 -4.05 -16.42
CA LEU A 264 1.95 -4.66 -17.08
C LEU A 264 2.15 -4.81 -18.59
N ALA A 265 2.73 -3.81 -19.24
CA ALA A 265 3.02 -3.82 -20.68
C ALA A 265 4.11 -4.84 -21.04
N GLU A 266 5.18 -4.95 -20.24
CA GLU A 266 6.25 -5.93 -20.46
C GLU A 266 5.75 -7.37 -20.29
N GLY A 267 4.80 -7.60 -19.38
CA GLY A 267 4.25 -8.92 -19.09
C GLY A 267 3.08 -9.36 -19.97
N ASN A 268 2.37 -8.44 -20.63
CA ASN A 268 1.20 -8.75 -21.44
C ASN A 268 1.21 -7.98 -22.78
N PRO A 269 1.47 -8.65 -23.92
CA PRO A 269 1.49 -8.02 -25.24
C PRO A 269 0.22 -7.25 -25.61
N ALA A 270 -0.96 -7.76 -25.24
CA ALA A 270 -2.22 -7.09 -25.55
C ALA A 270 -2.40 -5.79 -24.75
N LEU A 271 -1.93 -5.75 -23.49
CA LEU A 271 -1.88 -4.50 -22.72
C LEU A 271 -0.86 -3.53 -23.30
N LYS A 272 0.29 -4.03 -23.76
CA LYS A 272 1.31 -3.20 -24.43
C LYS A 272 0.76 -2.50 -25.67
N GLU A 273 0.05 -3.24 -26.52
CA GLU A 273 -0.62 -2.68 -27.71
C GLU A 273 -1.64 -1.61 -27.31
N CYS A 274 -2.54 -1.91 -26.36
CA CYS A 274 -3.53 -0.94 -25.87
C CYS A 274 -2.89 0.33 -25.28
N PHE A 275 -1.77 0.21 -24.55
CA PHE A 275 -1.05 1.37 -24.01
C PHE A 275 -0.36 2.15 -25.13
N ALA A 276 0.29 1.47 -26.08
CA ALA A 276 0.96 2.11 -27.21
C ALA A 276 -0.03 2.93 -28.06
N GLU A 277 -1.18 2.35 -28.42
CA GLU A 277 -2.22 3.02 -29.22
C GLU A 277 -2.76 4.29 -28.56
N LYS A 278 -2.81 4.35 -27.23
CA LYS A 278 -3.42 5.46 -26.49
C LYS A 278 -2.42 6.51 -25.99
N MET A 279 -1.15 6.13 -25.81
CA MET A 279 -0.12 7.01 -25.26
C MET A 279 0.80 7.60 -26.32
N LEU A 280 0.98 6.92 -27.45
CA LEU A 280 1.81 7.41 -28.54
C LEU A 280 0.94 8.16 -29.56
N PRO A 281 1.47 9.24 -30.17
CA PRO A 281 0.77 9.89 -31.27
C PRO A 281 0.58 8.89 -32.41
N SER A 282 -0.60 8.88 -33.01
CA SER A 282 -0.82 8.19 -34.29
C SER A 282 0.16 8.78 -35.30
N GLU A 283 1.00 7.96 -35.93
CA GLU A 283 1.75 8.41 -37.11
C GLU A 283 0.73 8.74 -38.20
N GLU A 284 0.48 10.03 -38.45
CA GLU A 284 -0.18 10.54 -39.67
C GLU A 284 0.83 10.68 -40.81
#